data_AF-A0A2D8LQ53-F1
#
_entry.id   AF-A0A2D8LQ53-F1
#
_cell.length_a   1.000
_cell.length_b   1.000
_cell.length_c   1.000
_cell.angle_alpha   90.00
_cell.angle_beta   90.00
_cell.angle_gamma   90.00
#
_symmetry.space_group_name_H-M   'P 1'
#
loop_
_entity.id
_entity.type
_entity.pdbx_description
1 polymer ?
#
loop_
_entity_poly.entity_id
_entity_poly.type
_entity_poly.pdbx_seq_one_letter_code
_entity_poly.pdbx_strand_id
1 'polypeptide(L)' 'MASSTESPSTPLCILGAGPHGLALALHLHQAAPDIAERAIVLDPSGSWLTVWREQFERLGIDVL' A
#
# COMPACT_ATOMS: atom_id res chain seq x y z
N MET A 1 -8.30 -35.79 -16.85
CA MET A 1 -7.44 -34.59 -16.92
C MET A 1 -7.72 -33.78 -15.69
N ALA A 2 -6.72 -33.62 -14.81
CA ALA A 2 -6.91 -32.97 -13.52
C ALA A 2 -7.22 -31.48 -13.72
N SER A 3 -8.26 -31.05 -13.02
CA SER A 3 -8.79 -29.69 -12.96
C SER A 3 -7.70 -28.71 -12.52
N SER A 4 -7.40 -27.71 -13.33
CA SER A 4 -6.65 -26.53 -12.90
C SER A 4 -7.50 -25.80 -11.85
N THR A 5 -7.23 -26.04 -10.56
CA THR A 5 -7.67 -25.14 -9.49
C THR A 5 -6.86 -23.86 -9.62
N GLU A 6 -7.27 -22.99 -10.54
CA GLU A 6 -6.90 -21.59 -10.48
C GLU A 6 -7.64 -21.03 -9.26
N SER A 7 -6.92 -20.94 -8.14
CA SER A 7 -7.44 -20.23 -6.97
C SER A 7 -7.76 -18.81 -7.42
N PRO A 8 -8.96 -18.28 -7.13
CA PRO A 8 -9.30 -16.93 -7.54
C PRO A 8 -8.22 -15.98 -7.04
N SER A 9 -7.54 -15.28 -7.96
CA SER A 9 -6.50 -14.32 -7.63
C SER A 9 -7.15 -13.18 -6.86
N THR A 10 -7.17 -13.29 -5.55
CA THR A 10 -7.93 -12.39 -4.69
C THR A 10 -7.24 -11.03 -4.72
N PRO A 11 -7.92 -9.95 -5.19
CA PRO A 11 -7.32 -8.63 -5.20
C PRO A 11 -7.02 -8.16 -3.77
N LEU A 12 -5.89 -7.49 -3.58
CA LEU A 12 -5.47 -6.96 -2.28
C LEU A 12 -5.89 -5.50 -2.16
N CYS A 13 -6.57 -5.15 -1.07
CA CYS A 13 -6.94 -3.76 -0.79
C CYS A 13 -6.18 -3.26 0.44
N ILE A 14 -5.43 -2.17 0.28
CA ILE A 14 -4.73 -1.47 1.36
C ILE A 14 -5.56 -0.22 1.70
N LEU A 15 -6.15 -0.19 2.90
CA LEU A 15 -6.92 0.96 3.37
C LEU A 15 -6.01 1.97 4.06
N GLY A 16 -5.85 3.13 3.42
CA GLY A 16 -4.99 4.23 3.84
C GLY A 16 -3.58 4.09 3.30
N ALA A 17 -3.08 5.12 2.61
CA ALA A 17 -1.65 5.21 2.30
C ALA A 17 -0.94 6.18 3.21
N GLY A 18 -0.93 5.74 4.46
CA GLY A 18 0.07 6.17 5.41
C GLY A 18 1.45 5.59 5.21
N PRO A 19 2.41 5.89 6.11
CA PRO A 19 3.73 5.32 6.10
C PRO A 19 3.64 3.80 6.14
N HIS A 20 2.67 3.25 6.89
CA HIS A 20 2.42 1.81 6.91
C HIS A 20 1.87 1.28 5.58
N GLY A 21 0.90 1.97 4.96
CA GLY A 21 0.34 1.57 3.67
C GLY A 21 1.37 1.67 2.53
N LEU A 22 2.17 2.74 2.53
CA LEU A 22 3.29 2.96 1.61
C LEU A 22 4.40 1.92 1.83
N ALA A 23 4.80 1.67 3.09
CA ALA A 23 5.80 0.66 3.41
C ALA A 23 5.36 -0.73 2.95
N LEU A 24 4.08 -1.08 3.16
CA LEU A 24 3.52 -2.33 2.68
C LEU A 24 3.53 -2.41 1.15
N ALA A 25 3.06 -1.37 0.46
CA ALA A 25 3.05 -1.33 -1.01
C ALA A 25 4.46 -1.47 -1.60
N LEU A 26 5.45 -0.79 -1.01
CA LEU A 26 6.85 -0.90 -1.40
C LEU A 26 7.40 -2.31 -1.17
N HIS A 27 7.09 -2.90 -0.01
CA HIS A 27 7.57 -4.24 0.32
C HIS A 27 6.95 -5.30 -0.60
N LEU A 28 5.66 -5.18 -0.93
CA LEU A 28 5.00 -6.03 -1.92
C LEU A 28 5.64 -5.90 -3.29
N HIS A 29 5.95 -4.68 -3.73
CA HIS A 29 6.60 -4.46 -5.02
C HIS A 29 7.99 -5.14 -5.11
N GLN A 30 8.71 -5.21 -3.99
CA GLN A 30 10.04 -5.84 -3.93
C GLN A 30 9.99 -7.36 -3.74
N ALA A 31 9.10 -7.85 -2.88
CA ALA A 31 9.09 -9.24 -2.42
C ALA A 31 8.03 -10.11 -3.09
N ALA A 32 6.96 -9.52 -3.63
CA ALA A 32 5.84 -10.23 -4.28
C ALA A 32 5.18 -9.38 -5.39
N PRO A 33 5.88 -9.17 -6.53
CA PRO A 33 5.39 -8.31 -7.61
C PRO A 33 4.02 -8.72 -8.17
N ASP A 34 3.73 -10.01 -8.21
CA ASP A 34 2.44 -10.57 -8.65
C ASP A 34 1.29 -10.17 -7.71
N ILE A 35 1.55 -10.06 -6.40
CA ILE A 35 0.58 -9.52 -5.44
C ILE A 35 0.46 -8.00 -5.62
N ALA A 36 1.58 -7.30 -5.85
CA ALA A 36 1.60 -5.86 -6.06
C ALA A 36 0.79 -5.42 -7.29
N GLU A 37 0.84 -6.18 -8.40
CA GLU A 37 0.03 -5.92 -9.61
C GLU A 37 -1.49 -5.97 -9.36
N ARG A 38 -1.90 -6.68 -8.30
CA ARG A 38 -3.31 -6.84 -7.90
C ARG A 38 -3.68 -5.99 -6.69
N ALA A 39 -2.74 -5.20 -6.16
CA ALA A 39 -2.96 -4.37 -4.99
C ALA A 39 -3.57 -3.02 -5.37
N ILE A 40 -4.61 -2.60 -4.66
CA ILE A 40 -5.22 -1.28 -4.77
C ILE A 40 -5.07 -0.59 -3.41
N VAL A 41 -4.59 0.64 -3.41
CA VAL A 41 -4.51 1.46 -2.21
C VAL A 41 -5.64 2.49 -2.25
N LEU A 42 -6.51 2.45 -1.25
CA LEU A 42 -7.64 3.37 -1.14
C LEU A 42 -7.37 4.43 -0.10
N ASP A 43 -7.61 5.69 -0.45
CA ASP A 43 -7.53 6.80 0.48
C ASP A 43 -8.58 7.87 0.18
N PRO A 44 -9.40 8.23 1.18
CA PRO A 44 -10.48 9.19 0.97
C PRO A 44 -10.00 10.64 0.88
N SER A 45 -8.79 10.96 1.33
CA SER A 45 -8.27 12.33 1.37
C SER A 45 -7.58 12.75 0.07
N GLY A 46 -7.01 11.79 -0.68
CA GLY A 46 -6.22 12.05 -1.89
C GLY A 46 -4.97 12.94 -1.67
N SER A 47 -4.64 13.24 -0.42
CA SER A 47 -3.65 14.25 -0.02
C SER A 47 -2.53 13.65 0.84
N TRP A 48 -2.17 12.39 0.52
CA TRP A 48 -1.18 11.56 1.23
C TRP A 48 0.03 12.32 1.73
N LEU A 49 0.80 12.92 0.83
CA LEU A 49 2.06 13.58 1.22
C LEU A 49 1.84 14.80 2.12
N THR A 50 0.70 15.50 1.98
CA THR A 50 0.38 16.67 2.78
C THR A 50 0.12 16.27 4.22
N VAL A 51 -0.75 15.26 4.44
CA VAL A 51 -1.06 14.76 5.78
C VAL A 51 0.19 14.24 6.48
N TRP A 52 1.08 13.53 5.77
CA TRP A 52 2.32 13.03 6.38
C TRP A 52 3.28 14.13 6.78
N ARG A 53 3.49 15.13 5.92
CA ARG A 53 4.32 16.30 6.26
C ARG A 53 3.78 17.01 7.50
N GLU A 54 2.47 17.24 7.57
CA GLU A 54 1.83 17.87 8.73
C GLU A 54 1.99 17.04 10.02
N GLN A 55 1.90 15.70 9.95
CA GLN A 55 2.11 14.87 11.14
C GLN A 55 3.57 14.87 11.59
N PHE A 56 4.52 14.82 10.66
CA PHE A 56 5.95 14.91 11.00
C PHE A 56 6.28 16.26 11.64
N GLU A 57 5.75 17.36 11.11
CA GLU A 57 5.89 18.71 11.68
C GLU A 57 5.29 18.79 13.09
N ARG A 58 4.06 18.29 13.29
CA ARG A 58 3.40 18.26 14.62
C ARG A 58 4.16 17.43 15.65
N LEU A 59 4.88 16.40 15.22
CA LEU A 59 5.66 15.51 16.07
C LEU A 59 7.12 15.94 16.24
N GLY A 60 7.55 17.02 15.57
CA GLY A 60 8.93 17.49 15.61
C GLY A 60 9.93 16.50 14.99
N ILE A 61 9.49 15.72 14.01
CA ILE A 61 10.32 14.74 13.31
C ILE A 61 10.78 15.37 12.00
N ASP A 62 12.09 15.49 11.82
CA ASP A 62 12.65 16.02 10.57
C ASP A 62 12.48 15.01 9.42
N VAL A 63 11.97 15.51 8.29
CA VAL A 63 11.86 14.77 7.03
C VAL A 63 12.78 15.44 6.02
N LEU A 64 13.77 14.69 5.51
CA LEU A 64 14.69 15.14 4.45
C LEU A 64 14.00 15.15 3.07
#